data_AF-A0A2M7QNT8-F1
#
_entry.id   AF-A0A2M7QNT8-F1
#
_cell.length_a   1.000
_cell.length_b   1.000
_cell.length_c   1.000
_cell.angle_alpha   90.00
_cell.angle_beta   90.00
_cell.angle_gamma   90.00
#
_symmetry.space_group_name_H-M   'P 1'
#
loop_
_entity.id
_entity.type
_entity.pdbx_description
1 polymer ?
#
loop_
_entity_poly.entity_id
_entity_poly.type
_entity_poly.pdbx_seq_one_letter_code
_entity_poly.pdbx_strand_id
1 'polypeptide(L)'
;MNKFKTSAIEILKREKKPLHYKEITRLALEAGILETEGATPEASMNSQIVTDIKNKKEASDFIRTAPGTFTINPDKKELRQNQKIKEKEQEEEKKIAVEGSFTGKAGEHLVCSELLFRGFNASIMSVDVGIDIAAVKENKFFGIQIKTAHKNRFNTYAFHVRSSSFERHNQGNIFYIFVLREGGKNNFLILPSSEVERKIKEGAIFSVNKQTGYALNIKIRDGKVYLGNMEHEMNYFLDNWSIIK
;
A
#
# COMPACT_ATOMS: atom_id res chain seq x y z
N MET A 1 1.32 14.13 -5.84
CA MET A 1 0.71 13.96 -7.20
C MET A 1 -0.78 13.59 -7.08
N ASN A 2 -1.67 14.11 -7.94
CA ASN A 2 -3.13 13.87 -7.87
C ASN A 2 -3.49 12.45 -8.37
N LYS A 3 -4.23 11.67 -7.56
CA LYS A 3 -4.67 10.30 -7.88
C LYS A 3 -5.36 10.17 -9.24
N PHE A 4 -6.29 11.07 -9.58
CA PHE A 4 -6.98 11.03 -10.89
C PHE A 4 -6.01 11.17 -12.05
N LYS A 5 -5.01 12.04 -11.91
CA LYS A 5 -4.01 12.29 -12.95
C LYS A 5 -3.12 11.06 -13.16
N THR A 6 -2.65 10.45 -12.07
CA THR A 6 -1.81 9.25 -12.16
C THR A 6 -2.57 8.07 -12.75
N SER A 7 -3.82 7.85 -12.32
CA SER A 7 -4.67 6.79 -12.87
C SER A 7 -4.95 7.01 -14.36
N ALA A 8 -5.19 8.25 -14.80
CA ALA A 8 -5.37 8.56 -16.22
C ALA A 8 -4.14 8.26 -17.07
N ILE A 9 -2.94 8.61 -16.58
CA ILE A 9 -1.68 8.30 -17.28
C ILE A 9 -1.51 6.79 -17.44
N GLU A 10 -1.78 6.03 -16.39
CA GLU A 10 -1.63 4.58 -16.40
C GLU A 10 -2.60 3.92 -17.39
N ILE A 11 -3.88 4.29 -17.35
CA ILE A 11 -4.89 3.78 -18.29
C ILE A 11 -4.53 4.13 -19.74
N LEU A 12 -4.17 5.37 -20.03
CA LEU A 12 -3.85 5.79 -21.40
C LEU A 12 -2.56 5.14 -21.93
N LYS A 13 -1.56 4.91 -21.07
CA LYS A 13 -0.35 4.15 -21.45
C LYS A 13 -0.64 2.67 -21.72
N ARG A 14 -1.54 2.07 -20.94
CA ARG A 14 -1.96 0.68 -21.09
C ARG A 14 -2.74 0.47 -22.39
N GLU A 15 -3.73 1.32 -22.63
CA GLU A 15 -4.66 1.19 -23.75
C GLU A 15 -4.07 1.67 -25.09
N LYS A 16 -3.05 2.54 -25.05
CA LYS A 16 -2.32 3.06 -26.22
C LYS A 16 -3.22 3.63 -27.33
N LYS A 17 -4.42 4.07 -26.98
CA LYS A 17 -5.42 4.67 -27.86
C LYS A 17 -6.08 5.86 -27.15
N PRO A 18 -6.61 6.84 -27.90
CA PRO A 18 -7.37 7.92 -27.30
C PRO A 18 -8.64 7.41 -26.62
N LEU A 19 -8.93 7.89 -25.41
CA LEU A 19 -10.09 7.48 -24.62
C LEU A 19 -10.87 8.68 -24.10
N HIS A 20 -12.18 8.53 -24.04
CA HIS A 20 -13.05 9.52 -23.41
C HIS A 20 -12.86 9.51 -21.89
N TYR A 21 -12.93 10.66 -21.20
CA TYR A 21 -12.68 10.73 -19.75
C TYR A 21 -13.58 9.82 -18.92
N LYS A 22 -14.83 9.59 -19.35
CA LYS A 22 -15.73 8.61 -18.71
C LYS A 22 -15.16 7.20 -18.78
N GLU A 23 -14.60 6.84 -19.92
CA GLU A 23 -13.99 5.52 -20.14
C GLU A 23 -12.67 5.38 -19.37
N ILE A 24 -11.86 6.44 -19.33
CA ILE A 24 -10.64 6.48 -18.50
C ILE A 24 -11.01 6.28 -17.03
N THR A 25 -12.09 6.92 -16.57
CA THR A 25 -12.57 6.79 -15.18
C THR A 25 -13.09 5.38 -14.91
N ARG A 26 -13.94 4.84 -15.79
CA ARG A 26 -14.48 3.47 -15.68
C ARG A 26 -13.36 2.44 -15.60
N LEU A 27 -12.41 2.48 -16.53
CA LEU A 27 -11.26 1.56 -16.55
C LEU A 27 -10.37 1.73 -15.32
N ALA A 28 -10.18 2.95 -14.82
CA ALA A 28 -9.40 3.20 -13.62
C ALA A 28 -10.07 2.65 -12.35
N LEU A 29 -11.40 2.73 -12.25
CA LEU A 29 -12.19 2.16 -11.15
C LEU A 29 -12.21 0.62 -11.23
N GLU A 30 -12.47 0.06 -12.42
CA GLU A 30 -12.50 -1.40 -12.64
C GLU A 30 -11.14 -2.06 -12.38
N ALA A 31 -10.05 -1.36 -12.70
CA ALA A 31 -8.71 -1.82 -12.41
C ALA A 31 -8.28 -1.60 -10.95
N GLY A 32 -9.11 -0.96 -10.10
CA GLY A 32 -8.78 -0.61 -8.72
C GLY A 32 -7.65 0.42 -8.58
N ILE A 33 -7.24 1.07 -9.68
CA ILE A 33 -6.18 2.08 -9.71
C ILE A 33 -6.71 3.42 -9.16
N LEU A 34 -8.02 3.62 -9.26
CA LEU A 34 -8.72 4.78 -8.73
C LEU A 34 -9.81 4.31 -7.76
N GLU A 35 -9.85 4.92 -6.59
CA GLU A 35 -10.92 4.78 -5.60
C GLU A 35 -11.43 6.18 -5.24
N THR A 36 -12.75 6.36 -5.21
CA THR A 36 -13.35 7.68 -4.93
C THR A 36 -14.60 7.54 -4.08
N GLU A 37 -14.76 8.44 -3.11
CA GLU A 37 -15.98 8.59 -2.29
C GLU A 37 -16.95 9.65 -2.87
N GLY A 38 -16.55 10.33 -3.95
CA GLY A 38 -17.31 11.44 -4.54
C GLY A 38 -18.40 10.97 -5.50
N ALA A 39 -19.48 11.75 -5.59
CA ALA A 39 -20.64 11.41 -6.42
C ALA A 39 -20.38 11.42 -7.94
N THR A 40 -19.35 12.13 -8.42
CA THR A 40 -19.07 12.31 -9.85
C THR A 40 -17.56 12.21 -10.18
N PRO A 41 -16.98 10.99 -10.15
CA PRO A 41 -15.57 10.77 -10.42
C PRO A 41 -15.17 11.14 -11.86
N GLU A 42 -16.07 11.01 -12.83
CA GLU A 42 -15.80 11.33 -14.24
C GLU A 42 -15.60 12.83 -14.44
N ALA A 43 -16.42 13.66 -13.77
CA ALA A 43 -16.27 15.12 -13.80
C ALA A 43 -14.93 15.55 -13.19
N SER A 44 -14.50 14.87 -12.12
CA SER A 44 -13.20 15.09 -11.48
C SER A 44 -12.06 14.69 -12.41
N MET A 45 -12.15 13.51 -13.03
CA MET A 45 -11.18 13.03 -14.02
C MET A 45 -10.99 14.03 -15.15
N ASN A 46 -12.09 14.46 -15.79
CA ASN A 46 -12.05 15.44 -16.87
C ASN A 46 -11.42 16.76 -16.43
N SER A 47 -11.85 17.27 -15.26
CA SER A 47 -11.35 18.54 -14.73
C SER A 47 -9.84 18.51 -14.49
N GLN A 48 -9.31 17.40 -13.97
CA GLN A 48 -7.87 17.25 -13.73
C GLN A 48 -7.06 17.19 -15.02
N ILE A 49 -7.53 16.44 -16.02
CA ILE A 49 -6.85 16.34 -17.32
C ILE A 49 -6.86 17.70 -18.04
N VAL A 50 -8.02 18.36 -18.10
CA VAL A 50 -8.15 19.68 -18.75
C VAL A 50 -7.31 20.75 -18.05
N THR A 51 -7.28 20.75 -16.72
CA THR A 51 -6.47 21.69 -15.94
C THR A 51 -4.98 21.47 -16.18
N ASP A 52 -4.53 20.21 -16.26
CA ASP A 52 -3.13 19.90 -16.56
C ASP A 52 -2.74 20.36 -17.97
N ILE A 53 -3.57 20.10 -18.98
CA ILE A 53 -3.35 20.57 -20.35
C ILE A 53 -3.29 22.10 -20.40
N LYS A 54 -4.21 22.79 -19.72
CA LYS A 54 -4.25 24.26 -19.68
C LYS A 54 -3.00 24.85 -19.02
N ASN A 55 -2.59 24.29 -17.88
CA ASN A 55 -1.49 24.82 -17.08
C ASN A 55 -0.12 24.49 -17.68
N LYS A 56 0.04 23.29 -18.24
CA LYS A 56 1.33 22.79 -18.74
C LYS A 56 1.48 22.91 -20.25
N LYS A 57 0.41 23.16 -21.01
CA LYS A 57 0.41 23.29 -22.47
C LYS A 57 1.19 22.13 -23.12
N GLU A 58 2.21 22.43 -23.92
CA GLU A 58 3.07 21.46 -24.62
C GLU A 58 3.85 20.52 -23.67
N ALA A 59 3.92 20.84 -22.37
CA ALA A 59 4.54 20.01 -21.33
C ALA A 59 3.55 19.15 -20.54
N SER A 60 2.26 19.17 -20.88
CA SER A 60 1.27 18.28 -20.28
C SER A 60 1.56 16.82 -20.65
N ASP A 61 1.21 15.92 -19.75
CA ASP A 61 1.24 14.47 -20.00
C ASP A 61 0.14 14.04 -20.98
N PHE A 62 -0.84 14.91 -21.24
CA PHE A 62 -2.01 14.62 -22.05
C PHE A 62 -2.11 15.56 -23.25
N ILE A 63 -2.73 15.06 -24.32
CA ILE A 63 -3.27 15.88 -25.41
C ILE A 63 -4.75 15.56 -25.60
N ARG A 64 -5.53 16.56 -26.01
CA ARG A 64 -6.94 16.40 -26.35
C ARG A 64 -7.07 16.09 -27.85
N THR A 65 -7.64 14.94 -28.19
CA THR A 65 -7.83 14.52 -29.60
C THR A 65 -9.23 14.82 -30.10
N ALA A 66 -10.24 14.85 -29.21
CA ALA A 66 -11.61 15.21 -29.49
C ALA A 66 -12.30 15.76 -28.22
N PRO A 67 -13.52 16.32 -28.27
CA PRO A 67 -14.24 16.74 -27.08
C PRO A 67 -14.33 15.61 -26.04
N GLY A 68 -13.76 15.85 -24.85
CA GLY A 68 -13.73 14.86 -23.77
C GLY A 68 -12.80 13.65 -23.99
N THR A 69 -12.05 13.59 -25.08
CA THR A 69 -11.18 12.46 -25.45
C THR A 69 -9.71 12.85 -25.39
N PHE A 70 -8.91 12.03 -24.72
CA PHE A 70 -7.52 12.32 -24.40
C PHE A 70 -6.61 11.14 -24.73
N THR A 71 -5.34 11.43 -24.99
CA THR A 71 -4.25 10.44 -25.09
C THR A 71 -2.96 10.99 -24.47
N ILE A 72 -1.93 10.15 -24.33
CA ILE A 72 -0.60 10.58 -23.89
C ILE A 72 0.03 11.51 -24.93
N ASN A 73 0.62 12.60 -24.47
CA ASN A 73 1.39 13.51 -25.31
C ASN A 73 2.72 12.86 -25.76
N PRO A 74 2.92 12.55 -27.05
CA PRO A 74 4.17 11.97 -27.53
C PRO A 74 5.30 13.02 -27.61
N ASP A 75 4.96 14.29 -27.82
CA ASP A 75 5.89 15.39 -28.08
C ASP A 75 6.08 16.30 -26.85
N LYS A 76 5.99 15.71 -25.66
CA LYS A 76 6.04 16.45 -24.39
C LYS A 76 7.34 17.25 -24.28
N LYS A 77 7.25 18.58 -24.38
CA LYS A 77 8.40 19.48 -24.21
C LYS A 77 8.66 19.74 -22.73
N GLU A 78 9.92 19.80 -22.32
CA GLU A 78 10.26 20.18 -20.94
C GLU A 78 10.15 21.70 -20.75
N LEU A 79 9.23 22.17 -19.90
CA LEU A 79 9.20 23.58 -19.47
C LEU A 79 10.37 23.88 -18.52
N ARG A 80 11.15 24.93 -18.81
CA ARG A 80 12.31 25.39 -18.00
C ARG A 80 11.98 25.81 -16.55
N GLN A 81 10.70 25.93 -16.16
CA GLN A 81 10.27 26.15 -14.78
C GLN A 81 10.18 24.87 -13.91
N ASN A 82 10.43 23.68 -14.50
CA ASN A 82 10.25 22.39 -13.82
C ASN A 82 11.40 21.95 -12.91
N GLN A 83 12.57 22.60 -12.90
CA GLN A 83 13.69 22.14 -12.06
C GLN A 83 13.42 22.36 -10.56
N LYS A 84 13.02 23.58 -10.14
CA LYS A 84 12.69 23.86 -8.73
C LYS A 84 11.48 23.08 -8.19
N ILE A 85 10.52 22.74 -9.07
CA ILE A 85 9.34 21.94 -8.69
C ILE A 85 9.72 20.46 -8.61
N LYS A 86 10.45 19.91 -9.59
CA LYS A 86 10.99 18.53 -9.52
C LYS A 86 11.93 18.36 -8.33
N GLU A 87 12.78 19.34 -8.01
CA GLU A 87 13.69 19.29 -6.86
C GLU A 87 12.93 19.29 -5.53
N LYS A 88 11.91 20.14 -5.38
CA LYS A 88 11.03 20.12 -4.19
C LYS A 88 10.21 18.83 -4.09
N GLU A 89 9.64 18.35 -5.20
CA GLU A 89 8.90 17.09 -5.23
C GLU A 89 9.83 15.89 -4.93
N GLN A 90 11.07 15.90 -5.43
CA GLN A 90 12.09 14.88 -5.12
C GLN A 90 12.59 14.97 -3.68
N GLU A 91 12.73 16.16 -3.11
CA GLU A 91 13.07 16.34 -1.69
C GLU A 91 11.91 15.90 -0.79
N GLU A 92 10.66 16.20 -1.14
CA GLU A 92 9.47 15.72 -0.43
C GLU A 92 9.33 14.20 -0.55
N GLU A 93 9.51 13.61 -1.73
CA GLU A 93 9.50 12.16 -1.92
C GLU A 93 10.64 11.48 -1.15
N LYS A 94 11.84 12.07 -1.14
CA LYS A 94 12.96 11.58 -0.32
C LYS A 94 12.65 11.70 1.17
N LYS A 95 12.05 12.80 1.64
CA LYS A 95 11.62 12.94 3.04
C LYS A 95 10.57 11.90 3.42
N ILE A 96 9.54 11.70 2.58
CA ILE A 96 8.51 10.68 2.80
C ILE A 96 9.12 9.27 2.80
N ALA A 97 10.08 8.98 1.91
CA ALA A 97 10.78 7.70 1.88
C ALA A 97 11.66 7.49 3.12
N VAL A 98 12.34 8.54 3.59
CA VAL A 98 13.17 8.53 4.80
C VAL A 98 12.30 8.36 6.06
N GLU A 99 11.20 9.09 6.18
CA GLU A 99 10.22 8.93 7.28
C GLU A 99 9.55 7.55 7.28
N GLY A 100 9.24 7.03 6.09
CA GLY A 100 8.78 5.65 5.91
C GLY A 100 9.80 4.61 6.36
N SER A 101 11.09 4.85 6.12
CA SER A 101 12.19 4.00 6.56
C SER A 101 12.32 3.97 8.10
N PHE A 102 12.22 5.13 8.76
CA PHE A 102 12.21 5.19 10.23
C PHE A 102 10.99 4.48 10.82
N THR A 103 9.81 4.64 10.23
CA THR A 103 8.59 3.97 10.72
C THR A 103 8.70 2.45 10.61
N GLY A 104 9.23 1.95 9.49
CA GLY A 104 9.51 0.53 9.31
C GLY A 104 10.48 0.00 10.37
N LYS A 105 11.65 0.64 10.51
CA LYS A 105 12.68 0.23 11.47
C LYS A 105 12.24 0.36 12.92
N ALA A 106 11.48 1.40 13.28
CA ALA A 106 10.90 1.52 14.62
C ALA A 106 9.94 0.36 14.93
N GLY A 107 9.15 -0.06 13.94
CA GLY A 107 8.30 -1.25 14.06
C GLY A 107 9.09 -2.54 14.27
N GLU A 108 10.18 -2.73 13.52
CA GLU A 108 11.08 -3.87 13.71
C GLU A 108 11.63 -3.93 15.14
N HIS A 109 12.16 -2.81 15.65
CA HIS A 109 12.68 -2.74 17.02
C HIS A 109 11.59 -2.95 18.07
N LEU A 110 10.39 -2.38 17.84
CA LEU A 110 9.25 -2.57 18.73
C LEU A 110 8.89 -4.05 18.85
N VAL A 111 8.65 -4.73 17.73
CA VAL A 111 8.31 -6.16 17.74
C VAL A 111 9.45 -7.02 18.30
N CYS A 112 10.71 -6.70 17.97
CA CYS A 112 11.86 -7.39 18.54
C CYS A 112 11.85 -7.30 20.08
N SER A 113 11.61 -6.10 20.63
CA SER A 113 11.51 -5.90 22.07
C SER A 113 10.37 -6.72 22.69
N GLU A 114 9.20 -6.76 22.04
CA GLU A 114 8.04 -7.55 22.50
C GLU A 114 8.37 -9.06 22.54
N LEU A 115 9.07 -9.57 21.53
CA LEU A 115 9.51 -10.96 21.48
C LEU A 115 10.53 -11.27 22.59
N LEU A 116 11.50 -10.38 22.82
CA LEU A 116 12.50 -10.53 23.89
C LEU A 116 11.83 -10.57 25.27
N PHE A 117 10.89 -9.66 25.56
CA PHE A 117 10.13 -9.67 26.82
C PHE A 117 9.31 -10.94 27.03
N ARG A 118 8.98 -11.66 25.95
CA ARG A 118 8.25 -12.94 25.97
C ARG A 118 9.17 -14.17 25.96
N GLY A 119 10.47 -13.97 26.12
CA GLY A 119 11.46 -15.04 26.27
C GLY A 119 11.88 -15.70 24.94
N PHE A 120 11.69 -15.02 23.82
CA PHE A 120 12.31 -15.44 22.55
C PHE A 120 13.75 -14.94 22.49
N ASN A 121 14.67 -15.74 21.95
CA ASN A 121 15.94 -15.25 21.45
C ASN A 121 15.71 -14.65 20.05
N ALA A 122 15.47 -13.35 19.98
CA ALA A 122 15.09 -12.64 18.76
C ALA A 122 16.16 -11.66 18.29
N SER A 123 16.37 -11.58 16.98
CA SER A 123 17.30 -10.66 16.35
C SER A 123 16.74 -10.11 15.04
N ILE A 124 16.92 -8.80 14.82
CA ILE A 124 16.60 -8.14 13.55
C ILE A 124 17.66 -8.55 12.52
N MET A 125 17.22 -9.00 11.35
CA MET A 125 18.11 -9.47 10.31
C MET A 125 18.67 -8.31 9.49
N SER A 126 19.98 -8.30 9.29
CA SER A 126 20.68 -7.24 8.54
C SER A 126 20.40 -7.29 7.03
N VAL A 127 19.98 -8.44 6.50
CA VAL A 127 19.70 -8.64 5.08
C VAL A 127 18.21 -8.90 4.90
N ASP A 128 17.55 -8.03 4.14
CA ASP A 128 16.14 -8.17 3.80
C ASP A 128 15.96 -9.23 2.69
N VAL A 129 15.58 -10.43 3.11
CA VAL A 129 15.15 -11.49 2.20
C VAL A 129 13.64 -11.70 2.21
N GLY A 130 12.88 -11.00 3.05
CA GLY A 130 11.45 -11.25 3.30
C GLY A 130 11.13 -11.85 4.67
N ILE A 131 12.07 -11.75 5.61
CA ILE A 131 11.91 -12.00 7.04
C ILE A 131 12.68 -10.87 7.72
N ASP A 132 12.05 -10.15 8.65
CA ASP A 132 12.67 -9.01 9.32
C ASP A 132 13.33 -9.43 10.64
N ILE A 133 12.72 -10.39 11.36
CA ILE A 133 13.25 -10.93 12.61
C ILE A 133 13.35 -12.45 12.54
N ALA A 134 14.51 -12.95 12.98
CA ALA A 134 14.69 -14.35 13.35
C ALA A 134 14.48 -14.49 14.85
N ALA A 135 13.56 -15.36 15.27
CA ALA A 135 13.27 -15.62 16.68
C ALA A 135 13.33 -17.11 17.00
N VAL A 136 13.94 -17.47 18.12
CA VAL A 136 14.02 -18.86 18.60
C VAL A 136 13.45 -18.96 20.01
N LYS A 137 12.60 -19.96 20.24
CA LYS A 137 12.09 -20.30 21.58
C LYS A 137 11.85 -21.80 21.67
N GLU A 138 12.27 -22.43 22.76
CA GLU A 138 12.11 -23.87 22.99
C GLU A 138 12.63 -24.72 21.81
N ASN A 139 13.80 -24.38 21.27
CA ASN A 139 14.45 -24.99 20.10
C ASN A 139 13.64 -24.91 18.79
N LYS A 140 12.58 -24.10 18.73
CA LYS A 140 11.84 -23.81 17.50
C LYS A 140 12.23 -22.46 16.94
N PHE A 141 12.38 -22.41 15.62
CA PHE A 141 12.65 -21.19 14.88
C PHE A 141 11.35 -20.58 14.33
N PHE A 142 11.24 -19.26 14.41
CA PHE A 142 10.14 -18.45 13.90
C PHE A 142 10.72 -17.30 13.07
N GLY A 143 10.28 -17.18 11.82
CA GLY A 143 10.57 -16.01 11.00
C GLY A 143 9.42 -15.02 11.08
N ILE A 144 9.72 -13.75 11.36
CA ILE A 144 8.70 -12.72 11.52
C ILE A 144 8.90 -11.64 10.45
N GLN A 145 7.88 -11.40 9.64
CA GLN A 145 7.77 -10.24 8.76
C GLN A 145 6.90 -9.18 9.44
N ILE A 146 7.33 -7.94 9.39
CA ILE A 146 6.74 -6.81 10.08
C ILE A 146 6.30 -5.77 9.06
N LYS A 147 5.12 -5.21 9.29
CA LYS A 147 4.66 -4.01 8.59
C LYS A 147 4.03 -3.07 9.60
N THR A 148 4.37 -1.78 9.49
CA THR A 148 3.93 -0.76 10.46
C THR A 148 3.16 0.32 9.74
N ALA A 149 1.97 0.66 10.25
CA ALA A 149 1.16 1.73 9.70
C ALA A 149 0.53 2.56 10.82
N HIS A 150 0.41 3.85 10.55
CA HIS A 150 -0.43 4.75 11.34
C HIS A 150 -1.87 4.69 10.83
N LYS A 151 -2.84 4.89 11.73
CA LYS A 151 -4.24 5.05 11.35
C LYS A 151 -4.39 6.24 10.41
N ASN A 152 -4.98 6.03 9.25
CA ASN A 152 -5.24 7.10 8.31
C ASN A 152 -6.53 7.85 8.67
N ARG A 153 -6.79 8.96 7.95
CA ARG A 153 -8.00 9.79 8.10
C ARG A 153 -9.34 9.05 7.89
N PHE A 154 -9.29 7.87 7.27
CA PHE A 154 -10.45 7.01 6.99
C PHE A 154 -10.57 5.88 8.03
N ASN A 155 -9.96 6.04 9.21
CA ASN A 155 -9.95 5.05 10.28
C ASN A 155 -9.45 3.66 9.86
N THR A 156 -8.54 3.62 8.89
CA THR A 156 -8.00 2.38 8.32
C THR A 156 -6.47 2.36 8.44
N TYR A 157 -5.92 1.17 8.66
CA TYR A 157 -4.49 0.89 8.57
C TYR A 157 -4.23 0.17 7.25
N ALA A 158 -3.44 0.78 6.36
CA ALA A 158 -3.19 0.24 5.04
C ALA A 158 -1.77 -0.34 4.96
N PHE A 159 -1.68 -1.56 4.43
CA PHE A 159 -0.43 -2.31 4.29
C PHE A 159 -0.30 -2.89 2.89
N HIS A 160 0.96 -3.13 2.52
CA HIS A 160 1.31 -3.83 1.29
C HIS A 160 2.34 -4.93 1.58
N VAL A 161 2.06 -6.13 1.09
CA VAL A 161 2.95 -7.29 1.15
C VAL A 161 3.33 -7.67 -0.28
N ARG A 162 4.62 -7.74 -0.57
CA ARG A 162 5.10 -8.07 -1.92
C ARG A 162 4.85 -9.55 -2.23
N SER A 163 4.21 -9.86 -3.36
CA SER A 163 3.84 -11.25 -3.73
C SER A 163 5.07 -12.16 -3.79
N SER A 164 6.14 -11.70 -4.42
CA SER A 164 7.39 -12.47 -4.51
C SER A 164 8.03 -12.77 -3.15
N SER A 165 7.84 -11.89 -2.16
CA SER A 165 8.36 -12.10 -0.80
C SER A 165 7.53 -13.13 -0.08
N PHE A 166 6.20 -12.99 -0.18
CA PHE A 166 5.24 -13.92 0.41
C PHE A 166 5.41 -15.34 -0.14
N GLU A 167 5.44 -15.50 -1.46
CA GLU A 167 5.54 -16.81 -2.13
C GLU A 167 6.83 -17.56 -1.77
N ARG A 168 7.96 -16.87 -1.60
CA ARG A 168 9.23 -17.49 -1.20
C ARG A 168 9.23 -18.00 0.24
N HIS A 169 8.50 -17.35 1.14
CA HIS A 169 8.56 -17.59 2.59
C HIS A 169 7.23 -18.08 3.17
N ASN A 170 6.28 -18.54 2.36
CA ASN A 170 5.03 -19.09 2.87
C ASN A 170 5.25 -20.49 3.44
N GLN A 171 5.83 -20.55 4.65
CA GLN A 171 6.15 -21.76 5.40
C GLN A 171 5.51 -21.68 6.79
N GLY A 172 5.20 -22.83 7.40
CA GLY A 172 4.40 -22.91 8.63
C GLY A 172 4.99 -22.23 9.88
N ASN A 173 6.26 -21.83 9.84
CA ASN A 173 6.98 -21.14 10.91
C ASN A 173 7.15 -19.62 10.66
N ILE A 174 6.51 -19.09 9.61
CA ILE A 174 6.57 -17.66 9.27
C ILE A 174 5.32 -16.94 9.73
N PHE A 175 5.50 -15.78 10.37
CA PHE A 175 4.44 -14.93 10.88
C PHE A 175 4.53 -13.52 10.31
N TYR A 176 3.38 -12.91 10.08
CA TYR A 176 3.22 -11.52 9.74
C TYR A 176 2.69 -10.78 10.97
N ILE A 177 3.40 -9.73 11.39
CA ILE A 177 2.97 -8.84 12.46
C ILE A 177 2.70 -7.46 11.86
N PHE A 178 1.43 -7.08 11.85
CA PHE A 178 0.98 -5.75 11.43
C PHE A 178 0.87 -4.86 12.67
N VAL A 179 1.77 -3.89 12.78
CA VAL A 179 1.80 -2.91 13.87
C VAL A 179 0.83 -1.77 13.53
N LEU A 180 -0.22 -1.64 14.33
CA LEU A 180 -1.29 -0.65 14.22
C LEU A 180 -1.01 0.49 15.19
N ARG A 181 -0.56 1.66 14.67
CA ARG A 181 -0.20 2.82 15.49
C ARG A 181 -1.30 3.88 15.54
N GLU A 182 -1.77 4.21 16.75
CA GLU A 182 -2.76 5.27 16.98
C GLU A 182 -2.53 5.94 18.33
N GLY A 183 -2.42 7.28 18.36
CA GLY A 183 -2.38 8.05 19.60
C GLY A 183 -1.28 7.64 20.59
N GLY A 184 -0.12 7.19 20.09
CA GLY A 184 0.99 6.69 20.91
C GLY A 184 0.84 5.24 21.41
N LYS A 185 -0.31 4.61 21.14
CA LYS A 185 -0.55 3.19 21.43
C LYS A 185 -0.19 2.34 20.20
N ASN A 186 0.15 1.08 20.48
CA ASN A 186 0.43 0.06 19.47
C ASN A 186 -0.47 -1.14 19.74
N ASN A 187 -1.14 -1.63 18.70
CA ASN A 187 -1.75 -2.95 18.67
C ASN A 187 -1.08 -3.79 17.58
N PHE A 188 -1.14 -5.11 17.71
CA PHE A 188 -0.45 -6.05 16.83
C PHE A 188 -1.46 -7.04 16.26
N LEU A 189 -1.68 -7.02 14.95
CA LEU A 189 -2.38 -8.12 14.30
C LEU A 189 -1.35 -9.18 13.89
N ILE A 190 -1.40 -10.35 14.53
CA ILE A 190 -0.38 -11.40 14.42
C ILE A 190 -0.96 -12.58 13.63
N LEU A 191 -0.51 -12.77 12.40
CA LEU A 191 -1.04 -13.78 11.49
C LEU A 191 0.04 -14.80 11.10
N PRO A 192 -0.18 -16.12 11.25
CA PRO A 192 0.61 -17.12 10.55
C PRO A 192 0.56 -16.91 9.04
N SER A 193 1.61 -17.28 8.30
CA SER A 193 1.62 -17.13 6.83
C SER A 193 0.46 -17.88 6.15
N SER A 194 0.08 -19.04 6.71
CA SER A 194 -1.08 -19.83 6.26
C SER A 194 -2.41 -19.09 6.45
N GLU A 195 -2.53 -18.27 7.50
CA GLU A 195 -3.69 -17.43 7.72
C GLU A 195 -3.74 -16.28 6.71
N VAL A 196 -2.58 -15.67 6.41
CA VAL A 196 -2.47 -14.67 5.35
C VAL A 196 -2.88 -15.29 4.00
N GLU A 197 -2.40 -16.49 3.68
CA GLU A 197 -2.79 -17.22 2.47
C GLU A 197 -4.30 -17.48 2.42
N ARG A 198 -4.89 -17.93 3.55
CA ARG A 198 -6.33 -18.15 3.66
C ARG A 198 -7.10 -16.86 3.38
N LYS A 199 -6.69 -15.73 3.96
CA LYS A 199 -7.34 -14.42 3.77
C LYS A 199 -7.16 -13.85 2.37
N ILE A 200 -6.09 -14.21 1.66
CA ILE A 200 -5.97 -13.94 0.22
C ILE A 200 -7.03 -14.74 -0.56
N LYS A 201 -7.19 -16.04 -0.28
CA LYS A 201 -8.18 -16.90 -0.96
C LYS A 201 -9.63 -16.50 -0.67
N GLU A 202 -9.92 -16.04 0.54
CA GLU A 202 -11.23 -15.52 0.94
C GLU A 202 -11.55 -14.14 0.36
N GLY A 203 -10.58 -13.46 -0.26
CA GLY A 203 -10.75 -12.11 -0.80
C GLY A 203 -10.69 -10.98 0.24
N ALA A 204 -10.34 -11.29 1.49
CA ALA A 204 -10.10 -10.30 2.55
C ALA A 204 -8.81 -9.49 2.32
N ILE A 205 -7.85 -10.11 1.63
CA ILE A 205 -6.58 -9.49 1.20
C ILE A 205 -6.59 -9.42 -0.33
N PHE A 206 -6.49 -8.21 -0.87
CA PHE A 206 -6.69 -7.98 -2.30
C PHE A 206 -5.38 -8.08 -3.07
N SER A 207 -5.37 -8.82 -4.17
CA SER A 207 -4.27 -8.74 -5.15
C SER A 207 -4.42 -7.44 -5.95
N VAL A 208 -3.43 -6.54 -5.86
CA VAL A 208 -3.44 -5.29 -6.63
C VAL A 208 -3.19 -5.59 -8.13
N ASN A 209 -2.28 -6.53 -8.39
CA ASN A 209 -2.16 -7.33 -9.60
C ASN A 209 -1.28 -8.56 -9.30
N LYS A 210 -1.26 -9.58 -10.16
CA LYS A 210 -0.49 -10.83 -9.93
C LYS A 210 1.03 -10.63 -9.79
N GLN A 211 1.57 -9.45 -10.06
CA GLN A 211 3.02 -9.18 -10.16
C GLN A 211 3.56 -8.21 -9.10
N THR A 212 2.71 -7.41 -8.42
CA THR A 212 3.17 -6.36 -7.49
C THR A 212 3.06 -6.76 -6.01
N GLY A 213 1.90 -7.23 -5.57
CA GLY A 213 1.67 -7.50 -4.16
C GLY A 213 0.20 -7.61 -3.75
N TYR A 214 0.06 -7.89 -2.46
CA TYR A 214 -1.18 -8.00 -1.73
C TYR A 214 -1.40 -6.73 -0.91
N ALA A 215 -2.56 -6.10 -1.07
CA ALA A 215 -3.01 -4.97 -0.27
C ALA A 215 -3.89 -5.46 0.88
N LEU A 216 -3.59 -4.98 2.09
CA LEU A 216 -4.33 -5.31 3.30
C LEU A 216 -4.82 -4.02 3.95
N ASN A 217 -6.12 -3.94 4.21
CA ASN A 217 -6.72 -2.85 4.94
C ASN A 217 -7.25 -3.39 6.26
N ILE A 218 -6.80 -2.85 7.39
CA ILE A 218 -7.27 -3.25 8.71
C ILE A 218 -8.13 -2.12 9.28
N LYS A 219 -9.31 -2.45 9.80
CA LYS A 219 -10.23 -1.51 10.45
C LYS A 219 -10.50 -1.95 11.87
N ILE A 220 -10.59 -0.99 12.78
CA ILE A 220 -11.03 -1.23 14.17
C ILE A 220 -12.36 -0.50 14.37
N ARG A 221 -13.40 -1.24 14.73
CA ARG A 221 -14.75 -0.72 14.98
C ARG A 221 -15.36 -1.41 16.19
N ASP A 222 -15.86 -0.62 17.14
CA ASP A 222 -16.52 -1.13 18.35
C ASP A 222 -15.68 -2.16 19.13
N GLY A 223 -14.36 -1.92 19.21
CA GLY A 223 -13.40 -2.80 19.87
C GLY A 223 -13.03 -4.06 19.08
N LYS A 224 -13.59 -4.25 17.88
CA LYS A 224 -13.32 -5.39 17.01
C LYS A 224 -12.39 -5.00 15.85
N VAL A 225 -11.53 -5.93 15.43
CA VAL A 225 -10.64 -5.78 14.29
C VAL A 225 -11.15 -6.56 13.08
N TYR A 226 -11.05 -5.95 11.91
CA TYR A 226 -11.51 -6.49 10.63
C TYR A 226 -10.44 -6.35 9.57
N LEU A 227 -10.34 -7.34 8.69
CA LEU A 227 -9.40 -7.36 7.56
C LEU A 227 -10.15 -7.27 6.23
N GLY A 228 -9.84 -6.26 5.43
CA GLY A 228 -10.53 -5.94 4.19
C GLY A 228 -11.91 -5.33 4.44
N ASN A 229 -12.91 -6.18 4.61
CA ASN A 229 -14.31 -5.82 4.86
C ASN A 229 -14.76 -6.25 6.27
N MET A 230 -16.03 -5.98 6.62
CA MET A 230 -16.58 -6.26 7.96
C MET A 230 -16.94 -7.74 8.20
N GLU A 231 -16.83 -8.61 7.18
CA GLU A 231 -17.14 -10.04 7.29
C GLU A 231 -15.94 -10.84 7.81
N HIS A 232 -14.72 -10.34 7.65
CA HIS A 232 -13.50 -11.00 8.12
C HIS A 232 -13.03 -10.39 9.45
N GLU A 233 -13.73 -10.74 10.53
CA GLU A 233 -13.33 -10.41 11.90
C GLU A 233 -12.04 -11.16 12.29
N MET A 234 -11.07 -10.47 12.88
CA MET A 234 -9.73 -11.01 13.20
C MET A 234 -9.37 -10.92 14.69
N ASN A 235 -10.36 -10.81 15.58
CA ASN A 235 -10.16 -10.57 17.01
C ASN A 235 -9.25 -11.59 17.70
N TYR A 236 -9.33 -12.86 17.31
CA TYR A 236 -8.45 -13.91 17.84
C TYR A 236 -6.96 -13.62 17.63
N PHE A 237 -6.61 -12.87 16.58
CA PHE A 237 -5.24 -12.56 16.19
C PHE A 237 -4.74 -11.20 16.70
N LEU A 238 -5.63 -10.39 17.31
CA LEU A 238 -5.29 -9.08 17.84
C LEU A 238 -4.58 -9.23 19.18
N ASP A 239 -3.35 -8.72 19.27
CA ASP A 239 -2.48 -8.75 20.44
C ASP A 239 -2.25 -10.16 21.02
N ASN A 240 -2.58 -11.21 20.26
CA ASN A 240 -2.51 -12.59 20.70
C ASN A 240 -1.14 -13.21 20.37
N TRP A 241 -0.14 -12.84 21.16
CA TRP A 241 1.23 -13.34 21.01
C TRP A 241 1.40 -14.86 21.24
N SER A 242 0.41 -15.51 21.87
CA SER A 242 0.44 -16.96 22.16
C SER A 242 0.38 -17.85 20.92
N ILE A 243 0.05 -17.26 19.76
CA ILE A 243 -0.03 -17.96 18.48
C ILE A 243 1.38 -18.33 17.97
N ILE A 244 2.42 -17.60 18.39
CA ILE A 244 3.82 -17.91 18.06
C ILE A 244 4.33 -18.94 19.07
N LYS A 245 4.27 -20.24 18.73
CA LYS A 245 4.56 -21.36 19.64
C LYS A 245 5.15 -22.59 18.94
#